data_AF-A0A5D3JCE5-F1
#
_entry.id   AF-A0A5D3JCE5-F1
#
_cell.length_a   1.000
_cell.length_b   1.000
_cell.length_c   1.000
_cell.angle_alpha   90.00
_cell.angle_beta   90.00
_cell.angle_gamma   90.00
#
_symmetry.space_group_name_H-M   'P 1'
#
loop_
_entity.id
_entity.type
_entity.pdbx_description
1 polymer ?
#
loop_
_entity_poly.entity_id
_entity_poly.type
_entity_poly.pdbx_seq_one_letter_code
_entity_poly.pdbx_strand_id
1 'polypeptide(L)'
;RYSVQAPLFVITPPSVPHAFITESDSDGHVLTVHEELIWPLLEVLYPGTRETFGLPGICLSLADKPDELAALAHYWQLIRRESTAQLPGREHTLALLAQAVFTLLLRNARLDDHAASGMRGELKLFQRFNQMIDSHYHQHWTVPDYARELHLTESRLTDICRRFANRSPKRLIFDRQLREAKRLLLF
;
A
#
# COMPACT_ATOMS: atom_id res chain seq x y z
N ARG A 1 17.85 8.56 3.94
CA ARG A 1 17.05 8.28 5.15
C ARG A 1 15.97 9.34 5.20
N TYR A 2 14.69 8.97 5.11
CA TYR A 2 13.57 9.92 5.16
C TYR A 2 13.11 10.01 6.62
N SER A 3 12.96 11.23 7.15
CA SER A 3 12.56 11.48 8.54
C SER A 3 11.33 12.38 8.54
N VAL A 4 10.33 12.02 9.33
CA VAL A 4 9.05 12.75 9.45
C VAL A 4 8.64 12.79 10.91
N GLN A 5 7.91 13.84 11.28
CA GLN A 5 7.48 14.09 12.65
C GLN A 5 5.98 13.87 12.80
N ALA A 6 5.59 13.23 13.92
CA ALA A 6 4.20 13.05 14.31
C ALA A 6 3.48 14.42 14.46
N PRO A 7 2.16 14.48 14.24
CA PRO A 7 1.27 13.36 13.96
C PRO A 7 1.25 12.96 12.48
N LEU A 8 1.35 11.66 12.23
CA LEU A 8 1.45 11.08 10.89
C LEU A 8 0.42 10.00 10.66
N PHE A 9 0.00 9.87 9.41
CA PHE A 9 -0.70 8.70 8.90
C PHE A 9 0.13 8.01 7.84
N VAL A 10 0.22 6.68 7.93
CA VAL A 10 0.96 5.87 6.97
C VAL A 10 0.11 4.71 6.45
N ILE A 11 0.05 4.54 5.13
CA ILE A 11 -0.47 3.33 4.47
C ILE A 11 0.68 2.57 3.86
N THR A 12 0.74 1.29 4.19
CA THR A 12 1.64 0.34 3.55
C THR A 12 0.82 -0.61 2.69
N PRO A 13 0.94 -0.58 1.35
CA PRO A 13 0.24 -1.54 0.52
C PRO A 13 0.76 -2.97 0.72
N PRO A 14 -0.05 -3.97 0.33
CA PRO A 14 0.39 -5.35 0.30
C PRO A 14 1.69 -5.51 -0.49
N SER A 15 2.54 -6.44 -0.05
CA SER A 15 3.75 -6.87 -0.77
C SER A 15 4.91 -5.87 -0.91
N VAL A 16 4.83 -4.68 -0.30
CA VAL A 16 5.98 -3.75 -0.22
C VAL A 16 6.74 -3.98 1.10
N PRO A 17 8.01 -4.44 1.07
CA PRO A 17 8.83 -4.51 2.28
C PRO A 17 8.98 -3.10 2.88
N HIS A 18 8.57 -2.94 4.13
CA HIS A 18 8.66 -1.66 4.84
C HIS A 18 9.21 -1.90 6.25
N ALA A 19 9.94 -0.91 6.75
CA ALA A 19 10.42 -0.88 8.12
C ALA A 19 10.23 0.53 8.65
N PHE A 20 9.60 0.64 9.81
CA PHE A 20 9.47 1.89 10.55
C PHE A 20 10.45 1.83 11.72
N ILE A 21 11.24 2.89 11.87
CA ILE A 21 12.06 3.10 13.06
C ILE A 21 11.41 4.27 13.77
N THR A 22 10.82 4.00 14.93
CA THR A 22 10.18 5.00 15.77
C THR A 22 11.09 5.33 16.96
N GLU A 23 10.99 6.54 17.47
CA GLU A 23 11.67 6.94 18.69
C GLU A 23 10.92 6.37 19.91
N SER A 24 11.58 6.29 21.07
CA SER A 24 11.02 5.66 22.28
C SER A 24 9.81 6.39 22.87
N ASP A 25 9.63 7.65 22.50
CA ASP A 25 8.52 8.53 22.87
C ASP A 25 7.40 8.56 21.83
N SER A 26 7.53 7.80 20.73
CA SER A 26 6.51 7.70 19.70
C SER A 26 5.38 6.77 20.13
N ASP A 27 4.15 7.26 20.11
CA ASP A 27 2.92 6.47 20.31
C ASP A 27 2.08 6.47 19.02
N GLY A 28 1.26 5.44 18.84
CA GLY A 28 0.42 5.31 17.66
C GLY A 28 -0.44 4.05 17.62
N HIS A 29 -1.25 3.96 16.57
CA HIS A 29 -2.16 2.84 16.34
C HIS A 29 -1.84 2.15 15.02
N VAL A 30 -1.93 0.82 15.01
CA VAL A 30 -1.79 0.00 13.81
C VAL A 30 -3.11 -0.72 13.56
N LEU A 31 -3.64 -0.58 12.36
CA LEU A 31 -4.82 -1.29 11.90
C LEU A 31 -4.49 -2.05 10.62
N THR A 32 -4.61 -3.37 10.70
CA THR A 32 -4.45 -4.27 9.56
C THR A 32 -5.82 -4.71 9.09
N VAL A 33 -6.07 -4.56 7.78
CA VAL A 33 -7.33 -4.92 7.15
C VAL A 33 -7.06 -5.72 5.87
N HIS A 34 -8.02 -6.54 5.48
CA HIS A 34 -8.03 -7.14 4.15
C HIS A 34 -8.28 -6.06 3.09
N GLU A 35 -7.56 -6.14 1.97
CA GLU A 35 -7.65 -5.14 0.88
C GLU A 35 -9.08 -5.00 0.32
N GLU A 36 -9.84 -6.10 0.29
CA GLU A 36 -11.24 -6.15 -0.12
C GLU A 36 -12.15 -5.18 0.66
N LEU A 37 -11.79 -4.88 1.91
CA LEU A 37 -12.55 -3.98 2.78
C LEU A 37 -12.39 -2.52 2.36
N ILE A 38 -11.25 -2.17 1.77
CA ILE A 38 -10.89 -0.80 1.36
C ILE A 38 -11.24 -0.55 -0.10
N TRP A 39 -11.34 -1.59 -0.93
CA TRP A 39 -11.56 -1.42 -2.36
C TRP A 39 -12.78 -0.59 -2.76
N PRO A 40 -13.98 -0.83 -2.18
CA PRO A 40 -15.16 -0.03 -2.52
C PRO A 40 -14.96 1.45 -2.20
N LEU A 41 -14.21 1.74 -1.14
CA LEU A 41 -13.89 3.11 -0.74
C LEU A 41 -12.97 3.80 -1.75
N LEU A 42 -11.97 3.11 -2.27
CA LEU A 42 -11.07 3.66 -3.27
C LEU A 42 -11.78 3.98 -4.57
N GLU A 43 -12.71 3.12 -4.98
CA GLU A 43 -13.51 3.34 -6.18
C GLU A 43 -14.40 4.59 -6.07
N VAL A 44 -14.90 4.88 -4.85
CA VAL A 44 -15.66 6.11 -4.56
C VAL A 44 -14.76 7.35 -4.51
N LEU A 45 -13.62 7.28 -3.82
CA LEU A 45 -12.74 8.43 -3.62
C LEU A 45 -11.87 8.75 -4.85
N TYR A 46 -11.54 7.71 -5.62
CA TYR A 46 -10.61 7.75 -6.75
C TYR A 46 -11.12 6.86 -7.90
N PRO A 47 -12.20 7.26 -8.58
CA PRO A 47 -12.80 6.47 -9.64
C PRO A 47 -11.77 6.11 -10.73
N GLY A 48 -11.79 4.86 -11.21
CA GLY A 48 -10.85 4.36 -12.22
C GLY A 48 -9.51 3.84 -11.67
N THR A 49 -9.25 3.91 -10.36
CA THR A 49 -8.06 3.28 -9.76
C THR A 49 -8.09 1.74 -9.78
N ARG A 50 -9.29 1.16 -9.93
CA ARG A 50 -9.53 -0.28 -9.85
C ARG A 50 -8.75 -1.13 -10.85
N GLU A 51 -8.61 -0.65 -12.08
CA GLU A 51 -7.98 -1.42 -13.16
C GLU A 51 -6.49 -1.14 -13.33
N THR A 52 -5.97 -0.12 -12.63
CA THR A 52 -4.63 0.41 -12.92
C THR A 52 -3.71 0.45 -11.70
N PHE A 53 -4.23 0.44 -10.45
CA PHE A 53 -3.41 0.70 -9.26
C PHE A 53 -3.89 -0.05 -8.01
N GLY A 54 -2.95 -0.66 -7.28
CA GLY A 54 -3.12 -0.88 -5.84
C GLY A 54 -2.94 0.44 -5.07
N LEU A 55 -3.37 0.50 -3.81
CA LEU A 55 -3.11 1.67 -2.94
C LEU A 55 -1.61 2.02 -2.97
N PRO A 56 -1.20 3.26 -3.25
CA PRO A 56 0.21 3.63 -3.10
C PRO A 56 0.59 3.61 -1.61
N GLY A 57 1.89 3.51 -1.34
CA GLY A 57 2.39 3.88 -0.02
C GLY A 57 2.07 5.34 0.24
N ILE A 58 1.38 5.63 1.34
CA ILE A 58 0.99 7.00 1.73
C ILE A 58 1.70 7.34 3.03
N CYS A 59 2.26 8.54 3.12
CA CYS A 59 2.75 9.13 4.36
C CYS A 59 2.28 10.58 4.41
N LEU A 60 1.33 10.88 5.30
CA LEU A 60 0.70 12.19 5.42
C LEU A 60 0.94 12.80 6.79
N SER A 61 1.30 14.07 6.81
CA SER A 61 1.24 14.88 8.03
C SER A 61 -0.21 15.26 8.33
N LEU A 62 -0.57 15.07 9.60
CA LEU A 62 -1.83 15.49 10.18
C LEU A 62 -1.66 16.73 11.09
N ALA A 63 -0.45 17.31 11.16
CA ALA A 63 -0.14 18.41 12.07
C ALA A 63 -1.11 19.61 11.91
N ASP A 64 -1.46 19.93 10.68
CA ASP A 64 -2.36 21.05 10.35
C ASP A 64 -3.84 20.63 10.28
N LYS A 65 -4.22 19.48 10.86
CA LYS A 65 -5.58 18.91 10.79
C LYS A 65 -6.10 18.52 12.18
N PRO A 66 -6.30 19.49 13.09
CA PRO A 66 -6.72 19.22 14.47
C PRO A 66 -8.08 18.52 14.57
N ASP A 67 -9.03 18.88 13.73
CA ASP A 67 -10.37 18.26 13.71
C ASP A 67 -10.30 16.78 13.29
N GLU A 68 -9.47 16.46 12.30
CA GLU A 68 -9.27 15.07 11.86
C GLU A 68 -8.54 14.25 12.93
N LEU A 69 -7.57 14.83 13.62
CA LEU A 69 -6.92 14.17 14.76
C LEU A 69 -7.91 13.86 15.88
N ALA A 70 -8.79 14.81 16.22
CA ALA A 70 -9.82 14.61 17.22
C ALA A 70 -10.82 13.52 16.80
N ALA A 71 -11.24 13.54 15.54
CA ALA A 71 -12.11 12.51 14.98
C ALA A 71 -11.45 11.12 15.04
N LEU A 72 -10.21 10.98 14.56
CA LEU A 72 -9.46 9.73 14.59
C LEU A 72 -9.25 9.21 16.01
N ALA A 73 -8.95 10.08 16.97
CA ALA A 73 -8.87 9.71 18.37
C ALA A 73 -10.18 9.08 18.86
N HIS A 74 -11.33 9.65 18.48
CA HIS A 74 -12.63 9.08 18.80
C HIS A 74 -12.87 7.71 18.13
N TYR A 75 -12.56 7.58 16.84
CA TYR A 75 -12.69 6.30 16.13
C TYR A 75 -11.82 5.20 16.76
N TRP A 76 -10.60 5.53 17.21
CA TRP A 76 -9.77 4.55 17.91
C TRP A 76 -10.36 4.07 19.23
N GLN A 77 -11.02 4.95 19.97
CA GLN A 77 -11.75 4.54 21.18
C GLN A 77 -12.87 3.56 20.86
N LEU A 78 -13.63 3.81 19.79
CA LEU A 78 -14.70 2.92 19.33
C LEU A 78 -14.16 1.56 18.87
N ILE A 79 -13.11 1.56 18.04
CA ILE A 79 -12.47 0.33 17.56
C ILE A 79 -11.93 -0.49 18.72
N ARG A 80 -11.26 0.15 19.69
CA ARG A 80 -10.74 -0.52 20.89
C ARG A 80 -11.86 -1.13 21.73
N ARG A 81 -12.95 -0.39 21.94
CA ARG A 81 -14.11 -0.90 22.67
C ARG A 81 -14.70 -2.12 21.97
N GLU A 82 -14.98 -2.00 20.68
CA GLU A 82 -15.59 -3.07 19.89
C GLU A 82 -14.70 -4.31 19.77
N SER A 83 -13.38 -4.13 19.63
CA SER A 83 -12.45 -5.26 19.54
C SER A 83 -12.36 -6.07 20.84
N THR A 84 -12.58 -5.42 21.99
CA THR A 84 -12.62 -6.09 23.30
C THR A 84 -14.00 -6.67 23.65
N ALA A 85 -15.07 -6.11 23.08
CA ALA A 85 -16.44 -6.54 23.35
C ALA A 85 -16.81 -7.75 22.47
N GLN A 86 -17.21 -8.87 23.06
CA GLN A 86 -17.68 -10.04 22.32
C GLN A 86 -19.19 -9.95 22.03
N LEU A 87 -19.60 -8.88 21.35
CA LEU A 87 -20.99 -8.61 21.03
C LEU A 87 -21.39 -9.21 19.66
N PRO A 88 -22.66 -9.59 19.46
CA PRO A 88 -23.17 -9.92 18.13
C PRO A 88 -22.93 -8.76 17.16
N GLY A 89 -22.45 -9.06 15.94
CA GLY A 89 -22.18 -8.05 14.92
C GLY A 89 -20.79 -7.39 15.00
N ARG A 90 -19.95 -7.78 15.97
CA ARG A 90 -18.60 -7.21 16.17
C ARG A 90 -17.78 -7.03 14.90
N GLU A 91 -17.66 -8.08 14.09
CA GLU A 91 -16.85 -8.03 12.87
C GLU A 91 -17.40 -7.03 11.84
N HIS A 92 -18.73 -6.94 11.75
CA HIS A 92 -19.40 -5.95 10.89
C HIS A 92 -19.15 -4.53 11.39
N THR A 93 -19.30 -4.28 12.70
CA THR A 93 -19.02 -2.97 13.30
C THR A 93 -17.55 -2.56 13.08
N LEU A 94 -16.60 -3.48 13.32
CA LEU A 94 -15.18 -3.22 13.10
C LEU A 94 -14.89 -2.90 11.63
N ALA A 95 -15.53 -3.58 10.68
CA ALA A 95 -15.38 -3.30 9.26
C ALA A 95 -15.86 -1.88 8.91
N LEU A 96 -17.03 -1.47 9.41
CA LEU A 96 -17.57 -0.13 9.19
C LEU A 96 -16.68 0.96 9.80
N LEU A 97 -16.19 0.74 11.03
CA LEU A 97 -15.28 1.67 11.70
C LEU A 97 -13.95 1.79 10.94
N ALA A 98 -13.40 0.68 10.46
CA ALA A 98 -12.19 0.69 9.64
C ALA A 98 -12.43 1.48 8.34
N GLN A 99 -13.52 1.24 7.62
CA GLN A 99 -13.86 2.00 6.42
C GLN A 99 -13.99 3.51 6.71
N ALA A 100 -14.64 3.89 7.82
CA ALA A 100 -14.77 5.29 8.21
C ALA A 100 -13.40 5.95 8.47
N VAL A 101 -12.50 5.27 9.21
CA VAL A 101 -11.13 5.72 9.46
C VAL A 101 -10.37 5.93 8.16
N PHE A 102 -10.38 4.94 7.26
CA PHE A 102 -9.73 5.07 5.95
C PHE A 102 -10.35 6.19 5.12
N THR A 103 -11.67 6.40 5.20
CA THR A 103 -12.35 7.48 4.47
C THR A 103 -11.88 8.86 4.94
N LEU A 104 -11.73 9.07 6.26
CA LEU A 104 -11.23 10.34 6.82
C LEU A 104 -9.79 10.61 6.39
N LEU A 105 -8.97 9.56 6.34
CA LEU A 105 -7.57 9.68 6.00
C LEU A 105 -7.36 9.91 4.50
N LEU A 106 -8.08 9.16 3.66
CA LEU A 106 -7.94 9.21 2.20
C LEU A 106 -8.66 10.40 1.57
N ARG A 107 -9.81 10.88 2.08
CA ARG A 107 -10.47 12.07 1.51
C ARG A 107 -9.57 13.31 1.53
N ASN A 108 -8.67 13.37 2.51
CA ASN A 108 -7.70 14.45 2.68
C ASN A 108 -6.36 14.18 1.96
N ALA A 109 -6.17 12.95 1.48
CA ALA A 109 -5.03 12.58 0.67
C ALA A 109 -5.27 13.04 -0.78
N ARG A 110 -4.68 14.17 -1.15
CA ARG A 110 -4.60 14.56 -2.56
C ARG A 110 -3.65 13.61 -3.27
N LEU A 111 -4.22 12.58 -3.89
CA LEU A 111 -3.49 11.67 -4.76
C LEU A 111 -2.97 12.36 -6.04
N ASP A 112 -3.11 13.67 -6.22
CA ASP A 112 -2.48 14.40 -7.33
C ASP A 112 -1.29 15.27 -6.86
N ASP A 113 -1.35 15.88 -5.68
CA ASP A 113 -0.27 16.76 -5.16
C ASP A 113 1.05 16.00 -4.87
N HIS A 114 1.00 14.69 -4.65
CA HIS A 114 2.22 13.88 -4.52
C HIS A 114 2.88 13.51 -5.87
N ALA A 115 2.40 14.02 -7.01
CA ALA A 115 3.08 13.89 -8.30
C ALA A 115 4.38 14.71 -8.39
N ALA A 116 4.57 15.71 -7.52
CA ALA A 116 5.75 16.59 -7.52
C ALA A 116 7.06 15.89 -7.06
N SER A 117 7.00 14.68 -6.51
CA SER A 117 8.19 13.88 -6.20
C SER A 117 8.30 12.74 -7.20
N GLY A 118 9.34 12.74 -8.04
CA GLY A 118 9.61 11.68 -9.03
C GLY A 118 9.62 10.26 -8.44
N MET A 119 9.77 10.13 -7.11
CA MET A 119 9.64 8.88 -6.36
C MET A 119 8.26 8.22 -6.54
N ARG A 120 7.17 8.98 -6.69
CA ARG A 120 5.83 8.40 -6.86
C ARG A 120 5.59 7.86 -8.26
N GLY A 121 6.14 8.51 -9.29
CA GLY A 121 6.13 7.98 -10.66
C GLY A 121 6.91 6.68 -10.76
N GLU A 122 8.07 6.61 -10.12
CA GLU A 122 8.86 5.37 -10.05
C GLU A 122 8.17 4.27 -9.23
N LEU A 123 7.50 4.61 -8.12
CA LEU A 123 6.71 3.65 -7.34
C LEU A 123 5.54 3.09 -8.15
N LYS A 124 4.84 3.94 -8.94
CA LYS A 124 3.79 3.50 -9.86
C LYS A 124 4.33 2.51 -10.90
N LEU A 125 5.49 2.81 -11.49
CA LEU A 125 6.15 1.90 -12.44
C LEU A 125 6.54 0.57 -11.77
N PHE A 126 7.02 0.60 -10.52
CA PHE A 126 7.34 -0.59 -9.76
C PHE A 126 6.11 -1.46 -9.45
N GLN A 127 5.00 -0.85 -9.06
CA GLN A 127 3.74 -1.57 -8.80
C GLN A 127 3.20 -2.22 -10.07
N ARG A 128 3.19 -1.49 -11.20
CA ARG A 128 2.78 -2.03 -12.50
C ARG A 128 3.68 -3.19 -12.93
N PHE A 129 4.99 -3.08 -12.71
CA PHE A 129 5.91 -4.19 -12.93
C PHE A 129 5.53 -5.45 -12.13
N ASN A 130 5.26 -5.33 -10.83
CA ASN A 130 4.87 -6.49 -10.01
C ASN A 130 3.54 -7.12 -10.49
N GLN A 131 2.54 -6.31 -10.82
CA GLN A 131 1.28 -6.79 -11.38
C GLN A 131 1.49 -7.56 -12.68
N MET A 132 2.37 -7.05 -13.56
CA MET A 132 2.70 -7.74 -14.81
C MET A 132 3.47 -9.03 -14.58
N ILE A 133 4.31 -9.12 -13.54
CA ILE A 133 4.91 -10.41 -13.15
C ILE A 133 3.80 -11.39 -12.75
N ASP A 134 2.82 -10.95 -11.95
CA ASP A 134 1.72 -11.80 -11.50
C ASP A 134 0.75 -12.21 -12.63
N SER A 135 0.56 -11.39 -13.66
CA SER A 135 -0.27 -11.76 -14.82
C SER A 135 0.49 -12.59 -15.86
N HIS A 136 1.79 -12.37 -16.04
CA HIS A 136 2.60 -12.98 -17.12
C HIS A 136 3.61 -14.04 -16.65
N TYR A 137 3.62 -14.47 -15.38
CA TYR A 137 4.62 -15.44 -14.88
C TYR A 137 4.68 -16.75 -15.68
N HIS A 138 3.57 -17.17 -16.30
CA HIS A 138 3.45 -18.38 -17.12
C HIS A 138 3.97 -18.19 -18.56
N GLN A 139 4.15 -16.94 -19.01
CA GLN A 139 4.57 -16.59 -20.36
C GLN A 139 6.10 -16.45 -20.48
N HIS A 140 6.83 -16.64 -19.37
CA HIS A 140 8.29 -16.58 -19.32
C HIS A 140 8.90 -15.29 -19.89
N TRP A 141 8.25 -14.14 -19.68
CA TRP A 141 8.75 -12.85 -20.12
C TRP A 141 10.14 -12.56 -19.56
N THR A 142 11.01 -11.99 -20.40
CA THR A 142 12.34 -11.56 -20.00
C THR A 142 12.31 -10.14 -19.44
N VAL A 143 13.37 -9.72 -18.74
CA VAL A 143 13.51 -8.34 -18.24
C VAL A 143 13.35 -7.30 -19.37
N PRO A 144 13.95 -7.48 -20.57
CA PRO A 144 13.69 -6.63 -21.73
C PRO A 144 12.21 -6.50 -22.12
N ASP A 145 11.43 -7.59 -22.02
CA ASP A 145 10.01 -7.58 -22.42
C ASP A 145 9.18 -6.72 -21.46
N TYR A 146 9.40 -6.88 -20.14
CA TYR A 146 8.80 -6.03 -19.13
C TYR A 146 9.21 -4.56 -19.29
N ALA A 147 10.49 -4.30 -19.57
CA ALA A 147 10.99 -2.94 -19.76
C ALA A 147 10.33 -2.27 -20.96
N ARG A 148 10.20 -2.99 -22.09
CA ARG A 148 9.55 -2.51 -23.31
C ARG A 148 8.08 -2.17 -23.08
N GLU A 149 7.35 -3.06 -22.41
CA GLU A 149 5.92 -2.89 -22.13
C GLU A 149 5.64 -1.78 -21.11
N LEU A 150 6.59 -1.50 -20.21
CA LEU A 150 6.53 -0.35 -19.29
C LEU A 150 7.06 0.95 -19.90
N HIS A 151 7.51 0.93 -21.16
CA HIS A 151 8.17 2.05 -21.84
C HIS A 151 9.40 2.57 -21.07
N LEU A 152 10.21 1.66 -20.53
CA LEU A 152 11.44 1.94 -19.79
C LEU A 152 12.67 1.30 -20.44
N THR A 153 13.85 1.83 -20.12
CA THR A 153 15.10 1.10 -20.34
C THR A 153 15.29 0.03 -19.26
N GLU A 154 16.00 -1.06 -19.57
CA GLU A 154 16.32 -2.11 -18.60
C GLU A 154 17.09 -1.57 -17.38
N SER A 155 17.99 -0.61 -17.59
CA SER A 155 18.72 0.07 -16.52
C SER A 155 17.75 0.78 -15.59
N ARG A 156 16.80 1.53 -16.14
CA ARG A 156 15.81 2.27 -15.35
C ARG A 156 14.91 1.34 -14.55
N LEU A 157 14.47 0.23 -15.15
CA LEU A 157 13.70 -0.81 -14.45
C LEU A 157 14.53 -1.45 -13.31
N THR A 158 15.82 -1.68 -13.55
CA THR A 158 16.74 -2.22 -12.54
C THR A 158 16.92 -1.27 -11.37
N ASP A 159 17.11 0.02 -11.63
CA ASP A 159 17.24 1.05 -10.60
C ASP A 159 15.97 1.15 -9.75
N ILE A 160 14.80 1.14 -10.40
CA ILE A 160 13.50 1.13 -9.72
C ILE A 160 13.36 -0.11 -8.81
N CYS A 161 13.67 -1.31 -9.30
CA CYS A 161 13.57 -2.53 -8.50
C CYS A 161 14.56 -2.55 -7.31
N ARG A 162 15.79 -2.06 -7.51
CA ARG A 162 16.76 -1.91 -6.41
C ARG A 162 16.27 -0.89 -5.38
N ARG A 163 15.69 0.22 -5.83
CA ARG A 163 15.21 1.29 -4.96
C ARG A 163 14.07 0.85 -4.05
N PHE A 164 13.09 0.09 -4.58
CA PHE A 164 11.87 -0.25 -3.82
C PHE A 164 11.87 -1.65 -3.19
N ALA A 165 12.64 -2.60 -3.73
CA ALA A 165 12.69 -3.97 -3.22
C ALA A 165 14.09 -4.43 -2.80
N ASN A 166 15.11 -3.59 -2.98
CA ASN A 166 16.52 -3.95 -2.79
C ASN A 166 16.91 -5.25 -3.54
N ARG A 167 16.27 -5.48 -4.69
CA ARG A 167 16.42 -6.69 -5.53
C ARG A 167 16.45 -6.32 -7.00
N SER A 168 17.02 -7.19 -7.84
CA SER A 168 17.01 -7.00 -9.29
C SER A 168 15.65 -7.44 -9.90
N PRO A 169 15.26 -6.89 -11.06
CA PRO A 169 14.04 -7.30 -11.77
C PRO A 169 14.01 -8.82 -12.02
N LYS A 170 15.15 -9.38 -12.45
CA LYS A 170 15.33 -10.83 -12.68
C LYS A 170 15.03 -11.65 -11.43
N ARG A 171 15.44 -11.17 -10.24
CA ARG A 171 15.18 -11.88 -8.99
C ARG A 171 13.71 -11.87 -8.63
N LEU A 172 13.02 -10.74 -8.81
CA LEU A 172 11.59 -10.60 -8.54
C LEU A 172 10.74 -11.51 -9.43
N ILE A 173 11.06 -11.58 -10.73
CA ILE A 173 10.42 -12.51 -11.69
C ILE A 173 10.63 -13.97 -11.23
N PHE A 174 11.87 -14.34 -10.94
CA PHE A 174 12.21 -15.70 -10.50
C PHE A 174 11.52 -16.09 -9.19
N ASP A 175 11.48 -15.19 -8.21
CA ASP A 175 10.84 -15.45 -6.92
C ASP A 175 9.32 -15.70 -7.09
N ARG A 176 8.65 -15.04 -8.06
CA ARG A 176 7.24 -15.32 -8.37
C ARG A 176 7.05 -16.69 -9.03
N GLN A 177 7.88 -17.04 -10.01
CA GLN A 177 7.84 -18.35 -10.67
C GLN A 177 8.11 -19.48 -9.68
N LEU A 178 9.08 -19.30 -8.79
CA LEU A 178 9.41 -20.26 -7.74
C LEU A 178 8.25 -20.44 -6.75
N ARG A 179 7.56 -19.35 -6.36
CA ARG A 179 6.36 -19.43 -5.52
C ARG A 179 5.26 -20.27 -6.20
N GLU A 180 5.06 -20.10 -7.50
CA GLU A 180 4.07 -20.89 -8.23
C GLU A 180 4.47 -22.36 -8.35
N ALA A 181 5.73 -22.64 -8.68
CA ALA A 181 6.23 -24.00 -8.77
C ALA A 181 6.06 -24.75 -7.44
N LYS A 182 6.35 -24.09 -6.32
CA LYS A 182 6.09 -24.65 -4.99
C LYS A 182 4.60 -24.91 -4.75
N ARG A 183 3.72 -24.01 -5.19
CA ARG A 183 2.27 -24.18 -5.08
C ARG A 183 1.82 -25.44 -5.83
N LEU A 184 2.27 -25.63 -7.06
CA LEU A 184 1.92 -26.79 -7.90
C LEU A 184 2.48 -28.14 -7.39
N LEU A 185 3.46 -28.12 -6.49
CA LEU A 185 4.00 -29.34 -5.87
C LEU A 185 3.30 -29.70 -4.54
N LEU A 186 2.54 -28.77 -3.97
CA LEU A 186 1.80 -28.97 -2.72
C LEU A 186 0.33 -29.37 -2.95
N PHE A 187 -0.15 -29.25 -4.20
CA PHE A 187 -1.45 -29.70 -4.68
C PHE A 187 -1.26 -30.81 -5.72
#